data_AF-A0A2D6R3T2-F1
#
_entry.id   AF-A0A2D6R3T2-F1
#
_cell.length_a   1.000
_cell.length_b   1.000
_cell.length_c   1.000
_cell.angle_alpha   90.00
_cell.angle_beta   90.00
_cell.angle_gamma   90.00
#
_symmetry.space_group_name_H-M   'P 1'
#
loop_
_entity.id
_entity.type
_entity.pdbx_description
1 polymer ?
#
loop_
_entity_poly.entity_id
_entity_poly.type
_entity_poly.pdbx_seq_one_letter_code
_entity_poly.pdbx_strand_id
1 'polypeptide(L)'
;MTALRRRPPDAIVIDLTRQPMQGRDLGLAVRQATSTRCVAIVFVDGLPEKVARVQQSLPDATFTPWSRVRGAIRNAIANPPKDPVVPSSAMAGYAGTPLPKKLGLKPGGRVALVGAPKAFAATLGPLPKDARVVDSRAKRDLTLWFVKRQSVLRREIKRMGKFAGGGGLWIVWPKQGTGIATDVTQVEVRKVGLASGLVDFKIAKIDDAWAGLRFSQRK
;
A
#
# COMPACT_ATOMS: atom_id res chain seq x y z
N MET A 1 -11.23 4.16 17.55
CA MET A 1 -12.44 4.49 16.77
C MET A 1 -13.75 4.23 17.52
N THR A 2 -13.91 3.12 18.25
CA THR A 2 -15.18 2.78 18.93
C THR A 2 -15.67 3.86 19.91
N ALA A 3 -14.78 4.42 20.73
CA ALA A 3 -15.13 5.50 21.67
C ALA A 3 -15.57 6.80 20.95
N LEU A 4 -14.84 7.21 19.91
CA LEU A 4 -15.16 8.41 19.11
C LEU A 4 -16.53 8.32 18.44
N ARG A 5 -16.96 7.12 18.01
CA ARG A 5 -18.28 6.94 17.39
C ARG A 5 -19.42 7.04 18.39
N ARG A 6 -19.20 6.59 19.64
CA ARG A 6 -20.21 6.66 20.71
C ARG A 6 -20.40 8.07 21.24
N ARG A 7 -19.32 8.84 21.31
CA ARG A 7 -19.34 10.24 21.77
C ARG A 7 -18.39 11.06 20.89
N PRO A 8 -18.87 11.56 19.74
CA PRO A 8 -18.07 12.39 18.86
C PRO A 8 -17.64 13.68 19.58
N PRO A 9 -16.36 14.05 19.55
CA PRO A 9 -15.92 15.36 20.03
C PRO A 9 -16.29 16.45 19.03
N ASP A 10 -16.27 17.71 19.46
CA ASP A 10 -16.52 18.87 18.58
C ASP A 10 -15.39 19.07 17.56
N ALA A 11 -14.16 18.68 17.91
CA ALA A 11 -13.02 18.68 17.01
C ALA A 11 -12.02 17.56 17.34
N ILE A 12 -11.26 17.15 16.32
CA ILE A 12 -10.14 16.21 16.42
C ILE A 12 -8.88 16.92 15.92
N VAL A 13 -7.85 16.94 16.75
CA VAL A 13 -6.54 17.51 16.41
C VAL A 13 -5.57 16.37 16.12
N ILE A 14 -4.86 16.44 14.99
CA ILE A 14 -3.96 15.38 14.51
C ILE A 14 -2.61 15.99 14.16
N ASP A 15 -1.58 15.66 14.93
CA ASP A 15 -0.20 16.06 14.66
C ASP A 15 0.43 15.18 13.55
N LEU A 16 0.90 15.81 12.48
CA LEU A 16 1.51 15.13 11.32
C LEU A 16 3.05 15.09 11.35
N THR A 17 3.70 15.60 12.39
CA THR A 17 5.17 15.68 12.50
C THR A 17 5.84 14.31 12.53
N ARG A 18 5.23 13.32 13.19
CA ARG A 18 5.79 11.97 13.34
C ARG A 18 5.21 10.96 12.37
N GLN A 19 3.88 10.90 12.33
CA GLN A 19 3.15 9.80 11.71
C GLN A 19 2.09 10.32 10.73
N PRO A 20 2.50 11.03 9.66
CA PRO A 20 1.56 11.72 8.78
C PRO A 20 0.61 10.77 8.03
N MET A 21 1.07 9.56 7.72
CA MET A 21 0.21 8.56 7.07
C MET A 21 -0.84 8.01 8.03
N GLN A 22 -0.46 7.66 9.26
CA GLN A 22 -1.44 7.22 10.27
C GLN A 22 -2.42 8.35 10.61
N GLY A 23 -1.95 9.60 10.69
CA GLY A 23 -2.80 10.76 10.91
C GLY A 23 -3.83 10.95 9.79
N ARG A 24 -3.41 10.79 8.53
CA ARG A 24 -4.32 10.78 7.38
C ARG A 24 -5.34 9.65 7.47
N ASP A 25 -4.90 8.44 7.79
CA ASP A 25 -5.78 7.27 7.86
C ASP A 25 -6.83 7.43 8.98
N LEU A 26 -6.45 8.05 10.11
CA LEU A 26 -7.40 8.46 11.15
C LEU A 26 -8.43 9.46 10.62
N GLY A 27 -8.00 10.50 9.91
CA GLY A 27 -8.91 11.48 9.30
C GLY A 27 -9.89 10.85 8.31
N LEU A 28 -9.41 9.95 7.45
CA LEU A 28 -10.26 9.18 6.53
C LEU A 28 -11.25 8.29 7.28
N ALA A 29 -10.84 7.65 8.38
CA ALA A 29 -11.73 6.82 9.20
C ALA A 29 -12.81 7.64 9.93
N VAL A 30 -12.49 8.87 10.35
CA VAL A 30 -13.46 9.84 10.91
C VAL A 30 -14.49 10.22 9.85
N ARG A 31 -14.05 10.50 8.63
CA ARG A 31 -14.91 10.84 7.48
C ARG A 31 -15.77 9.70 6.96
N GLN A 32 -15.29 8.47 7.06
CA GLN A 32 -16.05 7.30 6.61
C GLN A 32 -17.27 7.01 7.50
N ALA A 33 -17.20 7.31 8.80
CA ALA A 33 -18.26 6.97 9.74
C ALA A 33 -19.32 8.08 9.82
N THR A 34 -20.59 7.71 9.60
CA THR A 34 -21.74 8.63 9.61
C THR A 34 -21.85 9.46 10.88
N SER A 35 -21.50 8.89 12.04
CA SER A 35 -21.53 9.55 13.35
C SER A 35 -20.41 10.57 13.56
N THR A 36 -19.32 10.52 12.80
CA THR A 36 -18.15 11.38 13.00
C THR A 36 -17.74 12.18 11.77
N ARG A 37 -18.36 11.94 10.61
CA ARG A 37 -17.95 12.54 9.34
C ARG A 37 -18.07 14.06 9.30
N CYS A 38 -18.93 14.66 10.11
CA CYS A 38 -19.06 16.12 10.22
C CYS A 38 -18.19 16.74 11.34
N VAL A 39 -17.44 15.93 12.10
CA VAL A 39 -16.55 16.43 13.16
C VAL A 39 -15.42 17.25 12.54
N ALA A 40 -15.09 18.40 13.12
CA ALA A 40 -13.99 19.22 12.65
C ALA A 40 -12.65 18.49 12.81
N ILE A 41 -11.80 18.52 11.77
CA ILE A 41 -10.46 17.91 11.81
C ILE A 41 -9.44 19.03 11.62
N VAL A 42 -8.49 19.13 12.55
CA VAL A 42 -7.37 20.08 12.50
C VAL A 42 -6.07 19.31 12.45
N PHE A 43 -5.43 19.30 11.28
CA PHE A 43 -4.09 18.77 11.10
C PHE A 43 -3.04 19.81 11.49
N VAL A 44 -2.06 19.38 12.28
CA VAL A 44 -1.05 20.28 12.85
C VAL A 44 0.35 19.90 12.36
N ASP A 45 1.05 20.89 11.82
CA ASP A 45 2.42 20.79 11.30
C ASP A 45 2.63 19.60 10.33
N GLY A 46 3.89 19.18 10.15
CA GLY A 46 4.30 18.11 9.24
C GLY A 46 5.16 18.59 8.07
N LEU A 47 5.87 17.66 7.45
CA LEU A 47 6.67 17.94 6.25
C LEU A 47 5.73 18.38 5.09
N PRO A 48 6.01 19.48 4.38
CA PRO A 48 5.10 20.04 3.38
C PRO A 48 4.59 19.03 2.35
N GLU A 49 5.46 18.15 1.84
CA GLU A 49 5.10 17.13 0.86
C GLU A 49 4.23 16.01 1.43
N LYS A 50 4.26 15.79 2.76
CA LYS A 50 3.37 14.86 3.45
C LYS A 50 2.04 15.52 3.73
N VAL A 51 2.04 16.77 4.20
CA VAL A 51 0.84 17.57 4.44
C VAL A 51 0.02 17.72 3.16
N ALA A 52 0.66 18.04 2.03
CA ALA A 52 -0.01 18.14 0.72
C ALA A 52 -0.76 16.86 0.33
N ARG A 53 -0.24 15.67 0.69
CA ARG A 53 -0.93 14.39 0.43
C ARG A 53 -2.16 14.19 1.32
N VAL A 54 -2.11 14.69 2.56
CA VAL A 54 -3.26 14.66 3.47
C VAL A 54 -4.33 15.62 2.98
N GLN A 55 -3.95 16.85 2.58
CA GLN A 55 -4.83 17.85 1.98
C GLN A 55 -5.58 17.32 0.75
N GLN A 56 -4.88 16.62 -0.15
CA GLN A 56 -5.53 16.00 -1.31
C GLN A 56 -6.61 14.98 -0.94
N SER A 57 -6.45 14.28 0.19
CA SER A 57 -7.39 13.25 0.63
C SER A 57 -8.53 13.81 1.50
N LEU A 58 -8.27 14.94 2.17
CA LEU A 58 -9.15 15.59 3.15
C LEU A 58 -9.10 17.12 2.93
N PRO A 59 -9.59 17.62 1.77
CA PRO A 59 -9.53 19.04 1.43
C PRO A 59 -10.42 19.91 2.32
N ASP A 60 -11.38 19.29 3.02
CA ASP A 60 -12.34 19.90 3.93
C ASP A 60 -11.81 20.00 5.38
N ALA A 61 -10.59 19.53 5.65
CA ALA A 61 -9.95 19.67 6.96
C ALA A 61 -9.15 20.98 7.07
N THR A 62 -8.93 21.45 8.30
CA THR A 62 -8.06 22.60 8.58
C THR A 62 -6.61 22.15 8.75
N PHE A 63 -5.67 22.91 8.19
CA PHE A 63 -4.22 22.66 8.30
C PHE A 63 -3.54 23.90 8.88
N THR A 64 -2.77 23.72 9.95
CA THR A 64 -2.19 24.85 10.69
C THR A 64 -0.89 24.45 11.39
N PRO A 65 0.06 25.37 11.64
CA PRO A 65 1.17 25.09 12.54
C PRO A 65 0.72 25.10 14.02
N TRP A 66 1.50 24.48 14.90
CA TRP A 66 1.25 24.48 16.36
C TRP A 66 1.06 25.90 16.91
N SER A 67 1.80 26.88 16.39
CA SER A 67 1.74 28.29 16.81
C SER A 67 0.36 28.94 16.63
N ARG A 68 -0.48 28.44 15.71
CA ARG A 68 -1.82 28.99 15.42
C ARG A 68 -2.97 28.03 15.78
N VAL A 69 -2.67 26.91 16.44
CA VAL A 69 -3.63 25.82 16.65
C VAL A 69 -4.88 26.26 17.43
N ARG A 70 -4.75 27.12 18.44
CA ARG A 70 -5.87 27.57 19.28
C ARG A 70 -6.92 28.35 18.49
N GLY A 71 -6.49 29.19 17.54
CA GLY A 71 -7.40 29.94 16.66
C GLY A 71 -8.06 29.01 15.64
N ALA A 72 -7.27 28.11 15.05
CA ALA A 72 -7.74 27.12 14.08
C ALA A 72 -8.81 26.19 14.67
N ILE A 73 -8.61 25.67 15.90
CA ILE A 73 -9.60 24.82 16.57
C ILE A 73 -10.92 25.55 16.77
N ARG A 74 -10.88 26.78 17.30
CA ARG A 74 -12.11 27.57 17.52
C ARG A 74 -12.86 27.82 16.21
N ASN A 75 -12.15 28.19 15.16
CA ASN A 75 -12.75 28.42 13.84
C ASN A 75 -13.34 27.13 13.25
N ALA A 76 -12.65 26.01 13.38
CA ALA A 76 -13.08 24.71 12.84
C ALA A 76 -14.30 24.16 13.59
N ILE A 77 -14.40 24.37 14.91
CA ILE A 77 -15.60 24.02 15.71
C ILE A 77 -16.78 24.91 15.29
N ALA A 78 -16.56 26.20 15.09
CA ALA A 78 -17.60 27.13 14.68
C ALA A 78 -18.10 26.86 13.23
N ASN A 79 -17.22 26.34 12.38
CA ASN A 79 -17.50 26.07 10.96
C ASN A 79 -17.19 24.60 10.62
N PRO A 80 -17.97 23.63 11.15
CA PRO A 80 -17.76 22.23 10.83
C PRO A 80 -18.11 21.97 9.35
N PRO A 81 -17.49 20.95 8.73
CA PRO A 81 -17.76 20.60 7.34
C PRO A 81 -19.23 20.21 7.14
N LYS A 82 -19.94 20.98 6.30
CA LYS A 82 -21.35 20.74 5.96
C LYS A 82 -21.53 19.58 4.97
N ASP A 83 -20.62 19.49 4.00
CA ASP A 83 -20.55 18.40 3.02
C ASP A 83 -19.15 17.77 3.04
N PRO A 84 -18.88 16.88 4.02
CA PRO A 84 -17.55 16.30 4.20
C PRO A 84 -17.25 15.28 3.09
N VAL A 85 -15.99 15.21 2.67
CA VAL A 85 -15.54 14.14 1.76
C VAL A 85 -15.78 12.79 2.41
N VAL A 86 -16.57 11.91 1.78
CA VAL A 86 -16.83 10.55 2.28
C VAL A 86 -16.04 9.54 1.44
N PRO A 87 -14.93 9.00 1.96
CA PRO A 87 -14.16 7.99 1.23
C PRO A 87 -14.93 6.66 1.19
N SER A 88 -14.85 5.96 0.04
CA SER A 88 -15.43 4.62 -0.11
C SER A 88 -14.82 3.58 0.84
N SER A 89 -13.58 3.80 1.29
CA SER A 89 -12.96 3.05 2.38
C SER A 89 -11.91 3.88 3.13
N ALA A 90 -11.65 3.58 4.41
CA ALA A 90 -10.51 4.16 5.15
C ALA A 90 -9.14 3.87 4.49
N MET A 91 -9.08 2.85 3.62
CA MET A 91 -7.89 2.51 2.82
C MET A 91 -7.84 3.24 1.46
N ALA A 92 -8.80 4.11 1.14
CA ALA A 92 -8.84 4.86 -0.12
C ALA A 92 -7.56 5.69 -0.34
N GLY A 93 -6.93 6.19 0.74
CA GLY A 93 -5.63 6.88 0.68
C GLY A 93 -4.46 5.99 0.19
N TYR A 94 -4.62 4.67 0.17
CA TYR A 94 -3.68 3.71 -0.42
C TYR A 94 -4.12 3.22 -1.80
N ALA A 95 -5.39 3.44 -2.18
CA ALA A 95 -6.02 2.88 -3.38
C ALA A 95 -5.55 3.50 -4.71
N GLY A 96 -4.73 4.57 -4.68
CA GLY A 96 -4.24 5.24 -5.88
C GLY A 96 -2.76 5.03 -6.21
N THR A 97 -2.01 4.22 -5.45
CA THR A 97 -0.59 3.98 -5.80
C THR A 97 -0.53 2.99 -6.97
N PRO A 98 0.01 3.39 -8.15
CA PRO A 98 0.12 2.47 -9.28
C PRO A 98 0.82 1.19 -8.87
N LEU A 99 0.32 0.04 -9.31
CA LEU A 99 0.84 -1.27 -8.96
C LEU A 99 2.38 -1.36 -9.06
N PRO A 100 3.06 -0.81 -10.09
CA PRO A 100 4.52 -0.87 -10.20
C PRO A 100 5.23 -0.19 -9.02
N LYS A 101 4.72 0.97 -8.59
CA LYS A 101 5.25 1.70 -7.42
C LYS A 101 5.00 0.92 -6.13
N LYS A 102 3.84 0.28 -5.99
CA LYS A 102 3.52 -0.61 -4.87
C LYS A 102 4.47 -1.81 -4.80
N LEU A 103 4.81 -2.38 -5.94
CA LEU A 103 5.76 -3.48 -6.09
C LEU A 103 7.22 -3.05 -5.87
N GLY A 104 7.47 -1.74 -5.88
CA GLY A 104 8.78 -1.13 -5.67
C GLY A 104 9.64 -1.04 -6.93
N LEU A 105 9.01 -1.00 -8.12
CA LEU A 105 9.68 -0.65 -9.37
C LEU A 105 10.06 0.84 -9.35
N LYS A 106 11.33 1.12 -9.59
CA LYS A 106 11.88 2.48 -9.64
C LYS A 106 11.90 3.01 -11.08
N PRO A 107 11.99 4.33 -11.30
CA PRO A 107 12.31 4.90 -12.61
C PRO A 107 13.57 4.26 -13.22
N GLY A 108 13.58 4.02 -14.53
CA GLY A 108 14.66 3.30 -15.24
C GLY A 108 14.73 1.78 -14.97
N GLY A 109 13.92 1.29 -14.02
CA GLY A 109 13.98 -0.08 -13.52
C GLY A 109 13.43 -1.11 -14.51
N ARG A 110 13.94 -2.33 -14.41
CA ARG A 110 13.55 -3.46 -15.24
C ARG A 110 12.82 -4.51 -14.42
N VAL A 111 11.61 -4.84 -14.85
CA VAL A 111 10.79 -5.88 -14.22
C VAL A 111 10.69 -7.11 -15.13
N ALA A 112 10.97 -8.29 -14.59
CA ALA A 112 10.73 -9.56 -15.27
C ALA A 112 9.46 -10.23 -14.71
N LEU A 113 8.63 -10.72 -15.61
CA LEU A 113 7.44 -11.52 -15.30
C LEU A 113 7.77 -12.99 -15.58
N VAL A 114 7.78 -13.83 -14.54
CA VAL A 114 8.15 -15.26 -14.67
C VAL A 114 6.93 -16.11 -14.38
N GLY A 115 6.47 -16.88 -15.36
CA GLY A 115 5.26 -17.72 -15.23
C GLY A 115 3.95 -16.94 -15.17
N ALA A 116 3.97 -15.64 -15.47
CA ALA A 116 2.79 -14.79 -15.42
C ALA A 116 1.76 -15.18 -16.49
N PRO A 117 0.45 -14.97 -16.24
CA PRO A 117 -0.55 -15.02 -17.29
C PRO A 117 -0.20 -14.07 -18.43
N LYS A 118 -0.47 -14.46 -19.69
CA LYS A 118 -0.13 -13.66 -20.89
C LYS A 118 -0.62 -12.19 -20.78
N ALA A 119 -1.81 -11.99 -20.21
CA ALA A 119 -2.42 -10.67 -20.08
C ALA A 119 -1.93 -9.83 -18.88
N PHE A 120 -1.12 -10.40 -17.97
CA PHE A 120 -0.76 -9.72 -16.72
C PHE A 120 0.07 -8.45 -16.92
N ALA A 121 0.85 -8.35 -18.01
CA ALA A 121 1.62 -7.15 -18.30
C ALA A 121 0.75 -5.89 -18.37
N ALA A 122 -0.49 -6.00 -18.86
CA ALA A 122 -1.45 -4.91 -18.88
C ALA A 122 -1.93 -4.51 -17.47
N THR A 123 -2.01 -5.45 -16.53
CA THR A 123 -2.40 -5.23 -15.12
C THR A 123 -1.39 -4.36 -14.36
N LEU A 124 -0.13 -4.28 -14.82
CA LEU A 124 0.84 -3.35 -14.25
C LEU A 124 0.44 -1.88 -14.46
N GLY A 125 -0.36 -1.58 -15.48
CA GLY A 125 -0.68 -0.20 -15.82
C GLY A 125 0.55 0.62 -16.20
N PRO A 126 0.48 1.97 -16.10
CA PRO A 126 1.58 2.85 -16.45
C PRO A 126 2.83 2.57 -15.62
N LEU A 127 3.95 2.31 -16.30
CA LEU A 127 5.24 2.12 -15.64
C LEU A 127 5.85 3.47 -15.23
N PRO A 128 6.69 3.51 -14.19
CA PRO A 128 7.51 4.69 -13.90
C PRO A 128 8.35 5.11 -15.11
N LYS A 129 8.75 6.38 -15.16
CA LYS A 129 9.60 6.93 -16.23
C LYS A 129 10.79 6.01 -16.53
N ASP A 130 11.00 5.68 -17.81
CA ASP A 130 12.08 4.83 -18.33
C ASP A 130 12.11 3.37 -17.81
N ALA A 131 11.10 2.97 -17.02
CA ALA A 131 10.97 1.60 -16.57
C ALA A 131 10.34 0.72 -17.65
N ARG A 132 10.73 -0.55 -17.70
CA ARG A 132 10.31 -1.48 -18.76
C ARG A 132 10.17 -2.91 -18.27
N VAL A 133 9.25 -3.64 -18.91
CA VAL A 133 9.18 -5.10 -18.79
C VAL A 133 10.30 -5.69 -19.63
N VAL A 134 11.04 -6.66 -19.07
CA VAL A 134 12.13 -7.35 -19.76
C VAL A 134 11.88 -8.85 -19.79
N ASP A 135 12.55 -9.54 -20.71
CA ASP A 135 12.51 -10.99 -20.76
C ASP A 135 13.02 -11.64 -19.45
N SER A 136 12.48 -12.81 -19.15
CA SER A 136 12.83 -13.63 -17.98
C SER A 136 14.30 -14.08 -17.91
N ARG A 137 15.13 -13.85 -18.93
CA ARG A 137 16.58 -14.08 -18.94
C ARG A 137 17.41 -12.80 -18.86
N ALA A 138 16.83 -11.64 -19.12
CA ALA A 138 17.53 -10.36 -19.11
C ALA A 138 17.97 -9.90 -17.70
N LYS A 139 18.97 -9.03 -17.59
CA LYS A 139 19.31 -8.37 -16.31
C LYS A 139 18.11 -7.54 -15.83
N ARG A 140 17.75 -7.65 -14.56
CA ARG A 140 16.52 -7.08 -13.99
C ARG A 140 16.74 -6.57 -12.56
N ASP A 141 15.85 -5.70 -12.12
CA ASP A 141 15.88 -5.07 -10.80
C ASP A 141 14.70 -5.56 -9.93
N LEU A 142 13.63 -6.06 -10.57
CA LEU A 142 12.46 -6.65 -9.94
C LEU A 142 12.02 -7.91 -10.69
N THR A 143 11.62 -8.95 -9.98
CA THR A 143 11.08 -10.21 -10.52
C THR A 143 9.74 -10.48 -9.87
N LEU A 144 8.68 -10.63 -10.69
CA LEU A 144 7.40 -11.17 -10.26
C LEU A 144 7.32 -12.61 -10.72
N TRP A 145 7.44 -13.54 -9.77
CA TRP A 145 7.43 -14.97 -10.04
C TRP A 145 6.09 -15.58 -9.66
N PHE A 146 5.32 -15.96 -10.66
CA PHE A 146 3.98 -16.54 -10.51
C PHE A 146 4.08 -18.05 -10.35
N VAL A 147 3.49 -18.56 -9.27
CA VAL A 147 3.54 -19.97 -8.91
C VAL A 147 2.15 -20.46 -8.52
N LYS A 148 1.71 -21.54 -9.18
CA LYS A 148 0.42 -22.19 -8.90
C LYS A 148 0.56 -23.53 -8.19
N ARG A 149 1.77 -24.11 -8.19
CA ARG A 149 2.06 -25.46 -7.66
C ARG A 149 3.19 -25.44 -6.63
N GLN A 150 2.99 -26.07 -5.47
CA GLN A 150 4.00 -26.19 -4.41
C GLN A 150 5.24 -26.94 -4.92
N SER A 151 5.07 -27.94 -5.77
CA SER A 151 6.18 -28.70 -6.36
C SER A 151 7.12 -27.79 -7.18
N VAL A 152 6.56 -26.85 -7.95
CA VAL A 152 7.32 -25.84 -8.70
C VAL A 152 7.99 -24.85 -7.76
N LEU A 153 7.27 -24.39 -6.73
CA LEU A 153 7.81 -23.49 -5.71
C LEU A 153 9.06 -24.11 -5.07
N ARG A 154 8.96 -25.34 -4.54
CA ARG A 154 10.04 -26.05 -3.85
C ARG A 154 11.23 -26.34 -4.77
N ARG A 155 10.97 -26.69 -6.04
CA ARG A 155 12.03 -26.99 -7.00
C ARG A 155 12.82 -25.76 -7.43
N GLU A 156 12.13 -24.66 -7.72
CA GLU A 156 12.77 -23.47 -8.33
C GLU A 156 13.21 -22.41 -7.31
N ILE A 157 12.80 -22.48 -6.04
CA ILE A 157 13.05 -21.42 -5.04
C ILE A 157 14.53 -21.05 -4.92
N LYS A 158 15.44 -22.04 -4.93
CA LYS A 158 16.89 -21.77 -4.84
C LYS A 158 17.41 -20.97 -6.04
N ARG A 159 16.91 -21.29 -7.24
CA ARG A 159 17.24 -20.54 -8.46
C ARG A 159 16.66 -19.13 -8.42
N MET A 160 15.38 -19.02 -8.05
CA MET A 160 14.66 -17.75 -8.03
C MET A 160 15.14 -16.81 -6.93
N GLY A 161 15.56 -17.35 -5.79
CA GLY A 161 16.14 -16.60 -4.67
C GLY A 161 17.42 -15.82 -5.02
N LYS A 162 18.13 -16.20 -6.09
CA LYS A 162 19.27 -15.43 -6.62
C LYS A 162 18.87 -14.03 -7.09
N PHE A 163 17.60 -13.84 -7.46
CA PHE A 163 17.05 -12.54 -7.87
C PHE A 163 16.49 -11.72 -6.70
N ALA A 164 16.58 -12.22 -5.46
CA ALA A 164 16.11 -11.51 -4.27
C ALA A 164 17.10 -10.46 -3.74
N GLY A 165 18.29 -10.31 -4.35
CA GLY A 165 19.24 -9.25 -4.00
C GLY A 165 18.56 -7.86 -4.02
N GLY A 166 18.81 -7.06 -2.98
CA GLY A 166 18.16 -5.74 -2.82
C GLY A 166 16.63 -5.76 -2.66
N GLY A 167 16.03 -6.92 -2.36
CA GLY A 167 14.58 -7.08 -2.28
C GLY A 167 13.91 -7.24 -3.65
N GLY A 168 14.61 -7.79 -4.64
CA GLY A 168 14.16 -7.87 -6.02
C GLY A 168 13.12 -8.95 -6.32
N LEU A 169 12.74 -9.84 -5.38
CA LEU A 169 11.88 -10.99 -5.68
C LEU A 169 10.50 -10.87 -5.04
N TRP A 170 9.45 -10.94 -5.86
CA TRP A 170 8.09 -11.25 -5.43
C TRP A 170 7.74 -12.67 -5.85
N ILE A 171 7.24 -13.46 -4.90
CA ILE A 171 6.58 -14.73 -5.17
C ILE A 171 5.08 -14.48 -5.15
N VAL A 172 4.40 -14.79 -6.25
CA VAL A 172 3.02 -14.43 -6.54
C VAL A 172 2.20 -15.70 -6.72
N TRP A 173 1.08 -15.82 -6.00
CA TRP A 173 0.21 -17.01 -6.02
C TRP A 173 -1.26 -16.60 -6.17
N PRO A 174 -2.12 -17.47 -6.74
CA PRO A 174 -3.55 -17.18 -6.82
C PRO A 174 -4.18 -17.16 -5.43
N LYS A 175 -5.11 -16.24 -5.20
CA LYS A 175 -5.88 -16.24 -3.96
C LYS A 175 -6.93 -17.36 -3.99
N GLN A 176 -7.34 -17.79 -2.81
CA GLN A 176 -8.48 -18.69 -2.65
C GLN A 176 -9.76 -18.07 -3.25
N GLY A 177 -10.60 -18.90 -3.86
CA GLY A 177 -11.89 -18.46 -4.43
C GLY A 177 -11.82 -17.76 -5.80
N THR A 178 -10.65 -17.72 -6.45
CA THR A 178 -10.46 -17.03 -7.75
C THR A 178 -10.72 -17.89 -8.98
N GLY A 179 -11.09 -19.17 -8.79
CA GLY A 179 -11.26 -20.15 -9.87
C GLY A 179 -9.96 -20.65 -10.50
N ILE A 180 -8.81 -20.05 -10.16
CA ILE A 180 -7.50 -20.51 -10.61
C ILE A 180 -7.04 -21.66 -9.73
N ALA A 181 -6.91 -22.86 -10.30
CA ALA A 181 -6.41 -24.02 -9.59
C ALA A 181 -5.00 -23.78 -9.02
N THR A 182 -4.87 -23.92 -7.70
CA THR A 182 -3.59 -23.81 -6.99
C THR A 182 -3.61 -24.60 -5.70
N ASP A 183 -2.45 -25.15 -5.33
CA ASP A 183 -2.18 -25.73 -4.01
C ASP A 183 -1.22 -24.84 -3.19
N VAL A 184 -0.90 -23.63 -3.66
CA VAL A 184 0.04 -22.70 -3.04
C VAL A 184 -0.68 -21.72 -2.14
N THR A 185 -0.20 -21.57 -0.91
CA THR A 185 -0.72 -20.60 0.07
C THR A 185 0.36 -19.64 0.54
N GLN A 186 -0.03 -18.55 1.20
CA GLN A 186 0.91 -17.63 1.83
C GLN A 186 1.85 -18.35 2.81
N VAL A 187 1.29 -19.26 3.62
CA VAL A 187 2.03 -20.03 4.63
C VAL A 187 3.13 -20.85 3.96
N GLU A 188 2.79 -21.53 2.86
CA GLU A 188 3.73 -22.34 2.10
C GLU A 188 4.82 -21.48 1.42
N VAL A 189 4.45 -20.36 0.80
CA VAL A 189 5.40 -19.42 0.19
C VAL A 189 6.41 -18.91 1.21
N ARG A 190 5.94 -18.48 2.38
CA ARG A 190 6.81 -18.03 3.47
C ARG A 190 7.71 -19.14 3.97
N LYS A 191 7.15 -20.32 4.27
CA LYS A 191 7.90 -21.49 4.75
C LYS A 191 9.05 -21.85 3.80
N VAL A 192 8.77 -21.99 2.50
CA VAL A 192 9.77 -22.37 1.49
C VAL A 192 10.81 -21.28 1.27
N GLY A 193 10.39 -20.01 1.25
CA GLY A 193 11.31 -18.88 1.12
C GLY A 193 12.30 -18.79 2.28
N LEU A 194 11.81 -18.85 3.53
CA LEU A 194 12.65 -18.83 4.73
C LEU A 194 13.60 -20.03 4.79
N ALA A 195 13.11 -21.23 4.48
CA ALA A 195 13.94 -22.45 4.42
C ALA A 195 15.03 -22.38 3.33
N SER A 196 14.89 -21.47 2.36
CA SER A 196 15.87 -21.24 1.29
C SER A 196 16.81 -20.07 1.57
N GLY A 197 16.84 -19.56 2.81
CA GLY A 197 17.71 -18.46 3.22
C GLY A 197 17.26 -17.07 2.76
N LEU A 198 15.98 -16.92 2.37
CA LEU A 198 15.38 -15.62 2.07
C LEU A 198 14.70 -15.05 3.31
N VAL A 199 14.43 -13.74 3.30
CA VAL A 199 13.67 -13.04 4.33
C VAL A 199 12.53 -12.28 3.66
N ASP A 200 11.29 -12.50 4.09
CA ASP A 200 10.16 -11.72 3.61
C ASP A 200 9.96 -10.44 4.42
N PHE A 201 9.52 -9.36 3.76
CA PHE A 201 9.34 -8.07 4.42
C PHE A 201 8.12 -7.29 3.93
N LYS A 202 7.43 -7.76 2.88
CA LYS A 202 6.25 -7.08 2.35
C LYS A 202 5.29 -8.05 1.69
N ILE A 203 4.01 -7.96 2.04
CA ILE A 203 2.92 -8.67 1.36
C ILE A 203 1.99 -7.68 0.66
N ALA A 204 1.38 -8.07 -0.45
CA ALA A 204 0.43 -7.24 -1.17
C ALA A 204 -0.59 -8.04 -1.97
N LYS A 205 -1.83 -7.51 -2.04
CA LYS A 205 -2.75 -7.77 -3.15
C LYS A 205 -2.12 -7.24 -4.45
N ILE A 206 -1.93 -8.10 -5.44
CA ILE A 206 -1.40 -7.72 -6.76
C ILE A 206 -2.54 -7.19 -7.63
N ASP A 207 -3.58 -8.00 -7.78
CA ASP A 207 -4.86 -7.67 -8.41
C ASP A 207 -5.98 -8.48 -7.72
N ASP A 208 -7.14 -8.68 -8.34
CA ASP A 208 -8.22 -9.48 -7.76
C ASP A 208 -7.90 -10.97 -7.65
N ALA A 209 -7.14 -11.52 -8.58
CA ALA A 209 -6.81 -12.94 -8.64
C ALA A 209 -5.53 -13.32 -7.86
N TRP A 210 -4.58 -12.40 -7.70
CA TRP A 210 -3.22 -12.70 -7.25
C TRP A 210 -2.81 -11.94 -5.98
N ALA A 211 -2.12 -12.65 -5.09
CA ALA A 211 -1.40 -12.07 -3.95
C ALA A 211 0.10 -12.34 -4.10
N GLY A 212 0.92 -11.51 -3.48
CA GLY A 212 2.37 -11.67 -3.54
C GLY A 212 3.06 -11.37 -2.22
N LEU A 213 4.20 -12.03 -2.01
CA LEU A 213 5.10 -11.83 -0.88
C LEU A 213 6.49 -11.52 -1.42
N ARG A 214 7.09 -10.44 -0.89
CA ARG A 214 8.36 -9.91 -1.33
C ARG A 214 9.48 -10.37 -0.40
N PHE A 215 10.55 -10.83 -1.02
CA PHE A 215 11.72 -11.39 -0.36
C PHE A 215 12.98 -10.62 -0.70
N SER A 216 13.89 -10.58 0.28
CA SER A 216 15.30 -10.25 0.09
C SER A 216 16.18 -11.45 0.43
N GLN A 217 17.44 -11.41 0.00
CA GLN A 217 18.45 -12.29 0.58
C GLN A 217 18.66 -11.93 2.06
N ARG A 218 18.98 -12.94 2.88
CA ARG A 218 19.46 -12.71 4.24
C ARG A 218 20.82 -11.99 4.16
N LYS A 219 20.99 -10.93 4.96
CA LYS A 219 22.29 -10.27 5.13
C LYS A 219 23.24 -11.16 5.90
#